data_AF-A0A928Z011-F1
#
_entry.id   AF-A0A928Z011-F1
#
_cell.length_a   1.000
_cell.length_b   1.000
_cell.length_c   1.000
_cell.angle_alpha   90.00
_cell.angle_beta   90.00
_cell.angle_gamma   90.00
#
_symmetry.space_group_name_H-M   'P 1'
#
loop_
_entity.id
_entity.type
_entity.pdbx_description
1 polymer ?
#
loop_
_entity_poly.entity_id
_entity_poly.type
_entity_poly.pdbx_seq_one_letter_code
_entity_poly.pdbx_strand_id
1 'polypeptide(L)'
;MSQYSRRRFLFTATATGFGAVLLKSCGGNPPSSGGNASAPNSPGAVPAVNSGGGDAPEVTTARLGYLPIFEAAPFIVAVEKQFFAKYGMTDVQVLKQSSWGALRDNIVIGAGGGGIDGAQFQMPMPYAIADGRITDNRKIPMYVMMQTSTQGNGIAIANKHLGKNLHLDLSKGGANYLKELSSKGTPFTAAYTFPGANQELWIRYWLAAGGINPDTDVKLIVVPPAQTVANMKTGTMDGFSTGDPWPYRILADNIGFMGALTA
;
A
#
# COMPACT_ATOMS: atom_id res chain seq x y z
N MET A 1 0.70 70.58 13.52
CA MET A 1 2.14 70.38 13.22
C MET A 1 2.34 68.89 13.00
N SER A 2 2.48 68.41 11.77
CA SER A 2 3.78 68.24 11.11
C SER A 2 3.55 67.97 9.61
N GLN A 3 4.32 68.66 8.78
CA GLN A 3 4.24 68.66 7.33
C GLN A 3 4.96 67.43 6.75
N TYR A 4 4.24 66.52 6.08
CA TYR A 4 4.89 65.54 5.21
C TYR A 4 5.04 66.11 3.81
N SER A 5 6.28 66.52 3.50
CA SER A 5 6.70 67.11 2.23
C SER A 5 6.57 66.13 1.06
N ARG A 6 5.95 66.62 -0.03
CA ARG A 6 5.74 65.92 -1.32
C ARG A 6 7.01 65.33 -1.95
N ARG A 7 8.22 65.69 -1.48
CA ARG A 7 9.49 65.14 -1.96
C ARG A 7 9.83 63.74 -1.43
N ARG A 8 9.22 63.26 -0.33
CA ARG A 8 9.42 61.89 0.17
C ARG A 8 8.49 60.83 -0.45
N PHE A 9 7.45 61.25 -1.18
CA PHE A 9 6.58 60.32 -1.91
C PHE A 9 7.18 59.91 -3.26
N LEU A 10 7.89 60.83 -3.93
CA LEU A 10 8.51 60.57 -5.23
C LEU A 10 9.79 59.73 -5.15
N PHE A 11 10.50 59.72 -4.02
CA PHE A 11 11.68 58.87 -3.82
C PHE A 11 11.34 57.39 -3.55
N THR A 12 10.12 57.09 -3.12
CA THR A 12 9.67 55.72 -2.80
C THR A 12 8.98 55.04 -4.00
N ALA A 13 8.70 55.77 -5.07
CA ALA A 13 8.00 55.27 -6.26
C ALA A 13 8.92 54.88 -7.44
N THR A 14 10.24 55.05 -7.33
CA THR A 14 11.20 54.75 -8.41
C THR A 14 12.17 53.60 -8.12
N ALA A 15 11.93 52.81 -7.06
CA ALA A 15 12.80 51.68 -6.69
C ALA A 15 12.09 50.31 -6.76
N THR A 16 11.26 50.09 -7.78
CA THR A 16 10.59 48.79 -8.03
C THR A 16 10.73 48.28 -9.47
N GLY A 17 11.82 48.64 -10.15
CA GLY A 17 12.20 48.06 -11.43
C GLY A 17 13.60 47.47 -11.35
N PHE A 18 13.73 46.18 -11.64
CA PHE A 18 14.92 45.31 -11.58
C PHE A 18 15.15 44.58 -10.25
N GLY A 19 14.48 43.43 -10.11
CA GLY A 19 14.80 42.47 -9.05
C GLY A 19 13.77 41.35 -8.86
N ALA A 20 13.29 40.72 -9.93
CA ALA A 20 12.49 39.49 -9.83
C ALA A 20 12.49 38.69 -11.15
N VAL A 21 13.66 38.15 -11.52
CA VAL A 21 13.72 36.98 -12.41
C VAL A 21 14.25 35.85 -11.53
N LEU A 22 13.57 34.69 -11.58
CA LEU A 22 13.74 33.47 -10.77
C LEU A 22 12.81 33.38 -9.55
N LEU A 23 11.54 33.01 -9.81
CA LEU A 23 10.74 32.06 -9.02
C LEU A 23 9.30 32.02 -9.58
N LYS A 24 9.10 31.29 -10.69
CA LYS A 24 7.79 30.80 -11.15
C LYS A 24 7.95 29.43 -11.80
N SER A 25 8.05 28.42 -10.95
CA SER A 25 7.94 27.00 -11.30
C SER A 25 7.13 26.36 -10.17
N CYS A 26 5.82 26.60 -10.16
CA CYS A 26 4.78 25.85 -9.45
C CYS A 26 3.45 26.60 -9.64
N GLY A 27 2.51 26.03 -10.39
CA GLY A 27 1.16 26.56 -10.54
C GLY A 27 0.65 26.58 -11.98
N GLY A 28 0.30 25.41 -12.52
CA GLY A 28 -0.50 25.32 -13.74
C GLY A 28 -1.95 25.71 -13.45
N ASN A 29 -2.49 26.67 -14.22
CA ASN A 29 -3.90 27.09 -14.23
C ASN A 29 -4.71 26.20 -15.21
N PRO A 30 -6.06 26.18 -15.10
CA PRO A 30 -6.93 25.16 -15.70
C PRO A 30 -7.06 25.30 -17.23
N PRO A 31 -7.48 24.24 -17.96
CA PRO A 31 -7.47 24.24 -19.41
C PRO A 31 -8.59 25.12 -19.99
N SER A 32 -8.24 25.96 -20.96
CA SER A 32 -9.17 26.70 -21.81
C SER A 32 -9.84 25.77 -22.82
N SER A 33 -11.16 25.89 -22.96
CA SER A 33 -11.97 25.26 -24.01
C SER A 33 -11.69 25.89 -25.38
N GLY A 34 -11.02 25.16 -26.29
CA GLY A 34 -10.83 25.59 -27.67
C GLY A 34 -10.18 24.48 -28.52
N GLY A 35 -10.83 24.10 -29.62
CA GLY A 35 -10.57 22.89 -30.40
C GLY A 35 -9.17 22.72 -30.99
N ASN A 36 -8.58 21.54 -30.76
CA ASN A 36 -8.26 20.53 -31.77
C ASN A 36 -7.61 19.34 -31.03
N ALA A 37 -8.37 18.26 -30.87
CA ALA A 37 -7.91 17.06 -30.18
C ALA A 37 -6.95 16.27 -31.07
N SER A 38 -5.66 16.57 -30.96
CA SER A 38 -4.59 15.62 -31.31
C SER A 38 -4.61 14.50 -30.29
N ALA A 39 -4.63 13.24 -30.76
CA ALA A 39 -4.61 12.05 -29.92
C ALA A 39 -3.47 12.11 -28.87
N PRO A 40 -3.68 11.57 -27.65
CA PRO A 40 -2.62 11.55 -26.65
C PRO A 40 -1.45 10.70 -27.16
N ASN A 41 -0.26 11.29 -27.24
CA ASN A 41 0.99 10.59 -27.49
C ASN A 41 1.10 9.41 -26.53
N SER A 42 1.28 8.21 -27.08
CA SER A 42 1.74 7.03 -26.35
C SER A 42 2.97 7.42 -25.51
N PRO A 43 3.13 6.91 -24.28
CA PRO A 43 4.35 7.13 -23.51
C PRO A 43 5.55 6.70 -24.36
N GLY A 44 6.47 7.62 -24.65
CA GLY A 44 7.66 7.32 -25.43
C GLY A 44 8.48 6.22 -24.76
N ALA A 45 8.91 5.23 -25.54
CA ALA A 45 9.76 4.14 -25.08
C ALA A 45 11.00 4.69 -24.38
N VAL A 46 11.32 4.16 -23.20
CA VAL A 46 12.52 4.57 -22.47
C VAL A 46 13.74 4.00 -23.21
N PRO A 47 14.76 4.80 -23.57
CA PRO A 47 15.92 4.31 -24.29
C PRO A 47 16.62 3.19 -23.51
N ALA A 48 16.93 2.09 -24.19
CA ALA A 48 17.67 0.96 -23.62
C ALA A 48 19.06 1.41 -23.13
N VAL A 49 19.48 0.88 -21.99
CA VAL A 49 20.87 1.05 -21.54
C VAL A 49 21.73 0.12 -22.39
N ASN A 50 22.81 0.67 -22.94
CA ASN A 50 23.73 -0.06 -23.80
C ASN A 50 24.62 -0.96 -22.93
N SER A 51 24.07 -2.08 -22.47
CA SER A 51 24.83 -3.12 -21.77
C SER A 51 25.73 -3.83 -22.78
N GLY A 52 27.03 -3.57 -22.72
CA GLY A 52 28.01 -4.37 -23.47
C GLY A 52 27.94 -5.84 -23.07
N GLY A 53 28.56 -6.75 -23.84
CA GLY A 53 28.40 -8.20 -23.70
C GLY A 53 28.75 -8.85 -22.35
N GLY A 54 29.15 -8.09 -21.32
CA GLY A 54 29.28 -8.53 -19.92
C GLY A 54 28.22 -8.00 -18.95
N ASP A 55 27.39 -7.02 -19.35
CA ASP A 55 26.34 -6.38 -18.54
C ASP A 55 24.91 -6.81 -18.97
N ALA A 56 24.80 -7.73 -19.92
CA ALA A 56 23.52 -8.26 -20.39
C ALA A 56 23.02 -9.36 -19.43
N PRO A 57 21.71 -9.42 -19.14
CA PRO A 57 21.17 -10.45 -18.24
C PRO A 57 21.30 -11.84 -18.88
N GLU A 58 21.55 -12.86 -18.06
CA GLU A 58 21.75 -14.24 -18.51
C GLU A 58 20.47 -14.82 -19.15
N VAL A 59 19.31 -14.33 -18.72
CA VAL A 59 17.98 -14.61 -19.27
C VAL A 59 17.20 -13.31 -19.41
N THR A 60 16.28 -13.24 -20.37
CA THR A 60 15.46 -12.03 -20.61
C THR A 60 14.09 -12.07 -19.93
N THR A 61 13.76 -13.17 -19.24
CA THR A 61 12.42 -13.45 -18.69
C THR A 61 12.46 -13.70 -17.18
N ALA A 62 11.35 -13.39 -16.52
CA ALA A 62 11.05 -13.78 -15.15
C ALA A 62 9.54 -13.76 -14.93
N ARG A 63 9.00 -14.69 -14.14
CA ARG A 63 7.59 -14.73 -13.73
C ARG A 63 7.46 -14.19 -12.31
N LEU A 64 6.88 -13.00 -12.17
CA LEU A 64 6.77 -12.28 -10.90
C LEU A 64 5.31 -12.23 -10.42
N GLY A 65 5.01 -12.81 -9.26
CA GLY A 65 3.67 -12.79 -8.68
C GLY A 65 3.31 -11.46 -8.01
N TYR A 66 2.04 -11.04 -8.10
CA TYR A 66 1.51 -9.91 -7.34
C TYR A 66 0.06 -10.10 -6.88
N LEU A 67 -0.33 -9.43 -5.80
CA LEU A 67 -1.71 -9.23 -5.36
C LEU A 67 -2.15 -7.82 -5.78
N PRO A 68 -3.42 -7.60 -6.15
CA PRO A 68 -3.92 -6.32 -6.68
C PRO A 68 -4.13 -5.28 -5.57
N ILE A 69 -3.03 -4.81 -4.97
CA ILE A 69 -2.94 -3.80 -3.92
C ILE A 69 -1.85 -2.78 -4.26
N PHE A 70 -1.84 -1.64 -3.58
CA PHE A 70 -0.92 -0.53 -3.86
C PHE A 70 0.56 -0.95 -3.89
N GLU A 71 0.96 -1.88 -3.02
CA GLU A 71 2.34 -2.36 -2.88
C GLU A 71 2.89 -3.06 -4.14
N ALA A 72 2.01 -3.42 -5.08
CA ALA A 72 2.37 -3.99 -6.38
C ALA A 72 2.82 -2.96 -7.42
N ALA A 73 2.61 -1.67 -7.15
CA ALA A 73 2.84 -0.61 -8.12
C ALA A 73 4.23 -0.65 -8.78
N PRO A 74 5.35 -0.90 -8.07
CA PRO A 74 6.67 -0.96 -8.70
C PRO A 74 6.78 -2.03 -9.79
N PHE A 75 6.18 -3.21 -9.59
CA PHE A 75 6.22 -4.30 -10.57
C PHE A 75 5.42 -3.96 -11.82
N ILE A 76 4.20 -3.45 -11.63
CA ILE A 76 3.29 -3.10 -12.73
C ILE A 76 3.89 -1.95 -13.54
N VAL A 77 4.33 -0.87 -12.87
CA VAL A 77 4.94 0.28 -13.53
C VAL A 77 6.21 -0.12 -14.29
N ALA A 78 7.02 -1.03 -13.75
CA ALA A 78 8.23 -1.47 -14.43
C ALA A 78 7.97 -2.19 -15.76
N VAL A 79 6.87 -2.95 -15.87
CA VAL A 79 6.43 -3.55 -17.13
C VAL A 79 5.83 -2.49 -18.05
N GLU A 80 4.82 -1.76 -17.58
CA GLU A 80 4.04 -0.81 -18.40
C GLU A 80 4.87 0.39 -18.91
N LYS A 81 5.92 0.78 -18.18
CA LYS A 81 6.86 1.83 -18.58
C LYS A 81 8.14 1.29 -19.19
N GLN A 82 8.20 -0.01 -19.49
CA GLN A 82 9.33 -0.67 -20.14
C GLN A 82 10.66 -0.50 -19.37
N PHE A 83 10.60 -0.33 -18.04
CA PHE A 83 11.82 -0.24 -17.24
C PHE A 83 12.55 -1.59 -17.20
N PHE A 84 11.86 -2.73 -17.21
CA PHE A 84 12.52 -4.03 -17.36
C PHE A 84 13.23 -4.16 -18.72
N ALA A 85 12.53 -3.84 -19.81
CA ALA A 85 13.08 -3.90 -21.16
C ALA A 85 14.29 -2.95 -21.36
N LYS A 86 14.25 -1.78 -20.72
CA LYS A 86 15.39 -0.84 -20.71
C LYS A 86 16.69 -1.49 -20.23
N TYR A 87 16.61 -2.46 -19.32
CA TYR A 87 17.75 -3.19 -18.76
C TYR A 87 17.88 -4.63 -19.31
N GLY A 88 17.32 -4.91 -20.49
CA GLY A 88 17.48 -6.19 -21.19
C GLY A 88 16.52 -7.31 -20.76
N MET A 89 15.68 -7.07 -19.76
CA MET A 89 14.66 -8.03 -19.30
C MET A 89 13.37 -7.86 -20.10
N THR A 90 13.37 -8.24 -21.38
CA THR A 90 12.29 -7.94 -22.33
C THR A 90 11.02 -8.77 -22.13
N ASP A 91 11.11 -9.92 -21.46
CA ASP A 91 10.07 -10.95 -21.43
C ASP A 91 9.57 -11.22 -19.99
N VAL A 92 9.63 -10.21 -19.11
CA VAL A 92 9.13 -10.30 -17.74
C VAL A 92 7.60 -10.35 -17.72
N GLN A 93 7.06 -11.31 -16.97
CA GLN A 93 5.63 -11.47 -16.75
C GLN A 93 5.26 -11.11 -15.32
N VAL A 94 4.35 -10.15 -15.13
CA VAL A 94 3.80 -9.80 -13.81
C VAL A 94 2.41 -10.43 -13.69
N LEU A 95 2.31 -11.47 -12.85
CA LEU A 95 1.19 -12.41 -12.81
C LEU A 95 0.35 -12.23 -11.56
N LYS A 96 -0.94 -11.92 -11.75
CA LYS A 96 -1.89 -11.76 -10.64
C LYS A 96 -2.10 -13.07 -9.89
N GLN A 97 -2.02 -13.02 -8.57
CA GLN A 97 -2.27 -14.14 -7.65
C GLN A 97 -3.64 -13.98 -7.00
N SER A 98 -4.27 -15.10 -6.62
CA SER A 98 -5.60 -15.10 -6.00
C SER A 98 -5.58 -14.82 -4.49
N SER A 99 -4.50 -15.21 -3.81
CA SER A 99 -4.27 -15.00 -2.38
C SER A 99 -2.78 -15.12 -2.04
N TRP A 100 -2.38 -14.74 -0.83
CA TRP A 100 -1.01 -14.97 -0.35
C TRP A 100 -0.65 -16.45 -0.24
N GLY A 101 -1.63 -17.31 0.09
CA GLY A 101 -1.44 -18.76 0.08
C GLY A 101 -1.15 -19.29 -1.32
N ALA A 102 -1.93 -18.87 -2.32
CA ALA A 102 -1.71 -19.26 -3.71
C ALA A 102 -0.39 -18.72 -4.27
N LEU A 103 0.00 -17.49 -3.89
CA LEU A 103 1.30 -16.92 -4.24
C LEU A 103 2.44 -17.78 -3.69
N ARG A 104 2.38 -18.14 -2.41
CA ARG A 104 3.34 -19.05 -1.78
C ARG A 104 3.39 -20.38 -2.53
N ASP A 105 2.25 -20.98 -2.86
CA ASP A 105 2.20 -22.26 -3.55
C ASP A 105 2.84 -22.17 -4.96
N ASN A 106 2.64 -21.05 -5.66
CA ASN A 106 3.28 -20.82 -6.96
C ASN A 106 4.81 -20.59 -6.85
N ILE A 107 5.30 -20.04 -5.74
CA ILE A 107 6.76 -20.00 -5.46
C ILE A 107 7.30 -21.41 -5.24
N VAL A 108 6.55 -22.24 -4.51
CA VAL A 108 6.91 -23.64 -4.25
C VAL A 108 6.98 -24.46 -5.53
N ILE A 109 6.08 -24.20 -6.48
CA ILE A 109 6.07 -24.86 -7.80
C ILE A 109 7.25 -24.37 -8.67
N GLY A 110 7.60 -23.08 -8.58
CA GLY A 110 8.64 -22.46 -9.42
C GLY A 110 8.22 -22.31 -10.88
N ALA A 111 8.85 -21.40 -11.63
CA ALA A 111 8.47 -21.15 -13.03
C ALA A 111 8.59 -22.38 -13.94
N GLY A 112 9.60 -23.24 -13.72
CA GLY A 112 9.77 -24.49 -14.47
C GLY A 112 8.59 -25.46 -14.32
N GLY A 113 7.84 -25.38 -13.22
CA GLY A 113 6.61 -26.14 -12.98
C GLY A 113 5.32 -25.39 -13.33
N GLY A 114 5.41 -24.20 -13.95
CA GLY A 114 4.27 -23.33 -14.26
C GLY A 114 3.92 -22.30 -13.16
N GLY A 115 4.66 -22.30 -12.05
CA GLY A 115 4.55 -21.33 -10.96
C GLY A 115 5.22 -19.99 -11.27
N ILE A 116 5.91 -19.40 -10.29
CA ILE A 116 6.58 -18.10 -10.39
C ILE A 116 8.01 -18.16 -9.82
N ASP A 117 8.90 -17.29 -10.30
CA ASP A 117 10.31 -17.18 -9.87
C ASP A 117 10.48 -16.30 -8.63
N GLY A 118 9.62 -15.31 -8.49
CA GLY A 118 9.63 -14.34 -7.41
C GLY A 118 8.28 -13.63 -7.32
N ALA A 119 8.15 -12.72 -6.37
CA ALA A 119 6.90 -12.00 -6.18
C ALA A 119 7.11 -10.75 -5.32
N GLN A 120 6.06 -9.93 -5.22
CA GLN A 120 5.90 -9.12 -4.02
C GLN A 120 5.58 -10.02 -2.82
N PHE A 121 6.00 -9.62 -1.62
CA PHE A 121 5.74 -10.37 -0.40
C PHE A 121 5.35 -9.48 0.76
N GLN A 122 4.53 -10.03 1.68
CA GLN A 122 4.52 -9.56 3.06
C GLN A 122 5.74 -10.14 3.79
N MET A 123 6.29 -9.40 4.74
CA MET A 123 7.36 -9.93 5.59
C MET A 123 6.74 -10.71 6.77
N PRO A 124 7.42 -11.75 7.26
CA PRO A 124 8.67 -12.35 6.80
C PRO A 124 8.45 -13.57 5.88
N MET A 125 7.46 -13.55 4.97
CA MET A 125 7.14 -14.73 4.13
C MET A 125 8.36 -15.30 3.39
N PRO A 126 9.27 -14.51 2.77
CA PRO A 126 10.43 -15.07 2.09
C PRO A 126 11.33 -15.89 3.02
N TYR A 127 11.57 -15.44 4.26
CA TYR A 127 12.33 -16.20 5.26
C TYR A 127 11.59 -17.46 5.69
N ALA A 128 10.28 -17.37 5.89
CA ALA A 128 9.47 -18.52 6.28
C ALA A 128 9.40 -19.60 5.18
N ILE A 129 9.43 -19.22 3.90
CA ILE A 129 9.55 -20.12 2.75
C ILE A 129 10.95 -20.74 2.69
N ALA A 130 12.00 -19.92 2.86
CA ALA A 130 13.38 -20.40 2.88
C ALA A 130 13.63 -21.46 3.96
N ASP A 131 13.07 -21.25 5.15
CA ASP A 131 13.17 -22.18 6.27
C ASP A 131 12.21 -23.38 6.18
N GLY A 132 11.25 -23.36 5.25
CA GLY A 132 10.25 -24.43 5.09
C GLY A 132 9.03 -24.32 6.01
N ARG A 133 8.91 -23.27 6.82
CA ARG A 133 7.90 -23.14 7.91
C ARG A 133 6.47 -23.03 7.40
N ILE A 134 6.29 -22.47 6.21
CA ILE A 134 4.95 -22.29 5.61
C ILE A 134 4.73 -23.15 4.36
N THR A 135 5.66 -24.07 4.05
CA THR A 135 5.72 -24.86 2.80
C THR A 135 5.85 -26.37 3.05
N ASP A 136 5.28 -26.87 4.16
CA ASP A 136 5.31 -28.28 4.56
C ASP A 136 6.74 -28.83 4.70
N ASN A 137 7.62 -28.05 5.36
CA ASN A 137 9.04 -28.33 5.55
C ASN A 137 9.90 -28.37 4.27
N ARG A 138 9.36 -27.98 3.11
CA ARG A 138 10.15 -27.81 1.88
C ARG A 138 10.89 -26.48 1.90
N LYS A 139 12.20 -26.55 2.12
CA LYS A 139 13.10 -25.37 2.13
C LYS A 139 13.37 -24.89 0.71
N ILE A 140 12.93 -23.67 0.40
CA ILE A 140 13.13 -23.03 -0.91
C ILE A 140 13.87 -21.72 -0.68
N PRO A 141 15.19 -21.68 -0.85
CA PRO A 141 15.98 -20.47 -0.61
C PRO A 141 15.41 -19.25 -1.35
N MET A 142 15.24 -18.15 -0.63
CA MET A 142 14.70 -16.90 -1.15
C MET A 142 15.60 -15.73 -0.77
N TYR A 143 15.65 -14.71 -1.63
CA TYR A 143 16.39 -13.48 -1.39
C TYR A 143 15.46 -12.28 -1.39
N VAL A 144 15.58 -11.43 -0.38
CA VAL A 144 14.85 -10.15 -0.30
C VAL A 144 15.69 -9.10 -1.02
N MET A 145 15.22 -8.66 -2.18
CA MET A 145 15.98 -7.78 -3.06
C MET A 145 15.73 -6.29 -2.77
N MET A 146 14.49 -5.92 -2.46
CA MET A 146 14.11 -4.54 -2.18
C MET A 146 12.83 -4.47 -1.36
N GLN A 147 12.66 -3.36 -0.65
CA GLN A 147 11.37 -2.95 -0.11
C GLN A 147 10.58 -2.22 -1.21
N THR A 148 9.33 -2.62 -1.43
CA THR A 148 8.50 -2.10 -2.53
C THR A 148 7.72 -0.86 -2.14
N SER A 149 7.43 -0.69 -0.85
CA SER A 149 6.59 0.39 -0.33
C SER A 149 6.74 0.55 1.18
N THR A 150 6.29 1.69 1.68
CA THR A 150 5.98 1.95 3.09
C THR A 150 4.58 2.56 3.16
N GLN A 151 3.89 2.43 4.30
CA GLN A 151 2.53 2.95 4.52
C GLN A 151 1.49 2.26 3.61
N GLY A 152 0.45 3.00 3.16
CA GLY A 152 -0.63 2.47 2.31
C GLY A 152 -1.50 1.39 2.96
N ASN A 153 -1.33 1.16 4.26
CA ASN A 153 -2.05 0.17 5.05
C ASN A 153 -2.75 0.82 6.25
N GLY A 154 -3.80 0.18 6.75
CA GLY A 154 -4.56 0.64 7.90
C GLY A 154 -5.50 -0.42 8.49
N ILE A 155 -6.16 -0.04 9.57
CA ILE A 155 -7.10 -0.89 10.30
C ILE A 155 -8.48 -0.27 10.14
N ALA A 156 -9.33 -0.93 9.35
CA ALA A 156 -10.72 -0.54 9.17
C ALA A 156 -11.59 -1.18 10.26
N ILE A 157 -12.61 -0.44 10.71
CA ILE A 157 -13.54 -0.84 11.76
C ILE A 157 -14.97 -0.71 11.22
N ALA A 158 -15.83 -1.69 11.48
CA ALA A 158 -17.21 -1.67 11.03
C ALA A 158 -18.02 -0.55 11.70
N ASN A 159 -18.95 0.04 10.95
CA ASN A 159 -19.72 1.21 11.41
C ASN A 159 -20.55 0.98 12.68
N LYS A 160 -20.90 -0.28 13.01
CA LYS A 160 -21.58 -0.62 14.27
C LYS A 160 -20.78 -0.25 15.53
N HIS A 161 -19.49 0.06 15.40
CA HIS A 161 -18.62 0.50 16.50
C HIS A 161 -18.33 2.01 16.49
N LEU A 162 -19.06 2.81 15.71
CA LEU A 162 -18.94 4.27 15.75
C LEU A 162 -19.18 4.81 17.17
N GLY A 163 -18.38 5.81 17.56
CA GLY A 163 -18.44 6.42 18.89
C GLY A 163 -17.90 5.54 20.03
N LYS A 164 -17.25 4.41 19.73
CA LYS A 164 -16.64 3.52 20.74
C LYS A 164 -15.14 3.75 20.95
N ASN A 165 -14.61 4.89 20.47
CA ASN A 165 -13.21 5.28 20.59
C ASN A 165 -12.22 4.24 20.04
N LEU A 166 -12.60 3.49 18.99
CA LEU A 166 -11.73 2.57 18.27
C LEU A 166 -10.86 3.32 17.24
N HIS A 167 -9.99 4.20 17.75
CA HIS A 167 -9.04 4.99 16.95
C HIS A 167 -7.59 4.59 17.24
N LEU A 168 -6.61 5.35 16.73
CA LEU A 168 -5.18 5.06 16.88
C LEU A 168 -4.77 4.75 18.32
N ASP A 169 -5.20 5.58 19.26
CA ASP A 169 -4.94 5.40 20.69
C ASP A 169 -6.15 4.75 21.39
N LEU A 170 -6.12 3.42 21.47
CA LEU A 170 -7.15 2.63 22.13
C LEU A 170 -7.23 2.87 23.65
N SER A 171 -6.21 3.44 24.29
CA SER A 171 -6.23 3.73 25.72
C SER A 171 -7.28 4.78 26.10
N LYS A 172 -7.74 5.60 25.13
CA LYS A 172 -8.79 6.62 25.28
C LYS A 172 -10.22 6.05 25.31
N GLY A 173 -10.37 4.82 25.82
CA GLY A 173 -11.66 4.15 26.06
C GLY A 173 -11.98 3.00 25.12
N GLY A 174 -11.34 2.90 23.96
CA GLY A 174 -11.54 1.79 23.02
C GLY A 174 -11.17 0.43 23.62
N ALA A 175 -10.09 0.39 24.41
CA ALA A 175 -9.64 -0.82 25.08
C ALA A 175 -10.68 -1.38 26.07
N ASN A 176 -11.30 -0.53 26.89
CA ASN A 176 -12.34 -0.96 27.84
C ASN A 176 -13.55 -1.54 27.12
N TYR A 177 -13.95 -0.93 26.00
CA TYR A 177 -15.04 -1.44 25.17
C TYR A 177 -14.75 -2.83 24.59
N LEU A 178 -13.53 -3.06 24.08
CA LEU A 178 -13.14 -4.37 23.54
C LEU A 178 -13.12 -5.46 24.64
N LYS A 179 -12.63 -5.14 25.84
CA LYS A 179 -12.67 -6.04 27.00
C LYS A 179 -14.09 -6.36 27.45
N GLU A 180 -14.98 -5.37 27.42
CA GLU A 180 -16.40 -5.56 27.73
C GLU A 180 -17.06 -6.55 26.76
N LEU A 181 -16.83 -6.39 25.44
CA LEU A 181 -17.31 -7.32 24.42
C LEU A 181 -16.82 -8.75 24.67
N SER A 182 -15.52 -8.90 24.98
CA SER A 182 -14.94 -10.21 25.32
C SER A 182 -15.60 -10.84 26.55
N SER A 183 -15.76 -10.07 27.64
CA SER A 183 -16.40 -10.56 28.88
C SER A 183 -17.87 -10.99 28.70
N LYS A 184 -18.55 -10.46 27.70
CA LYS A 184 -19.93 -10.80 27.34
C LYS A 184 -20.04 -12.01 26.39
N GLY A 185 -18.91 -12.62 26.03
CA GLY A 185 -18.87 -13.76 25.10
C GLY A 185 -19.06 -13.36 23.63
N THR A 186 -18.97 -12.08 23.30
CA THR A 186 -19.07 -11.56 21.92
C THR A 186 -17.81 -10.77 21.54
N PRO A 187 -16.62 -11.40 21.61
CA PRO A 187 -15.35 -10.71 21.39
C PRO A 187 -15.31 -10.08 19.99
N PHE A 188 -14.64 -8.92 19.92
CA PHE A 188 -14.42 -8.21 18.66
C PHE A 188 -13.71 -9.12 17.66
N THR A 189 -14.30 -9.35 16.50
CA THR A 189 -13.79 -10.23 15.46
C THR A 189 -13.21 -9.43 14.30
N ALA A 190 -11.90 -9.55 14.06
CA ALA A 190 -11.23 -8.88 12.96
C ALA A 190 -10.43 -9.83 12.08
N ALA A 191 -10.23 -9.43 10.82
CA ALA A 191 -9.50 -10.23 9.86
C ALA A 191 -8.17 -9.61 9.39
N TYR A 192 -7.31 -10.48 8.90
CA TYR A 192 -6.11 -10.18 8.10
C TYR A 192 -5.98 -11.23 6.99
N THR A 193 -5.06 -11.04 6.04
CA THR A 193 -5.05 -11.88 4.81
C THR A 193 -4.06 -13.05 4.81
N PHE A 194 -3.09 -13.07 5.72
CA PHE A 194 -2.13 -14.17 5.85
C PHE A 194 -1.54 -14.21 7.27
N PRO A 195 -1.41 -15.40 7.89
CA PRO A 195 -0.88 -15.52 9.24
C PRO A 195 0.66 -15.34 9.29
N GLY A 196 1.14 -14.80 10.39
CA GLY A 196 2.55 -14.52 10.69
C GLY A 196 3.15 -13.38 9.89
N ALA A 197 2.35 -12.58 9.18
CA ALA A 197 2.83 -11.58 8.22
C ALA A 197 2.35 -10.15 8.55
N ASN A 198 2.87 -9.16 7.79
CA ASN A 198 2.63 -7.72 7.96
C ASN A 198 1.26 -7.33 8.55
N GLN A 199 0.17 -7.66 7.87
CA GLN A 199 -1.16 -7.20 8.31
C GLN A 199 -1.61 -7.80 9.64
N GLU A 200 -1.25 -9.05 9.93
CA GLU A 200 -1.48 -9.60 11.27
C GLU A 200 -0.65 -8.84 12.31
N LEU A 201 0.63 -8.57 12.02
CA LEU A 201 1.50 -7.81 12.92
C LEU A 201 0.96 -6.41 13.19
N TRP A 202 0.44 -5.71 12.18
CA TRP A 202 -0.11 -4.36 12.33
C TRP A 202 -1.31 -4.31 13.28
N ILE A 203 -2.28 -5.20 13.10
CA ILE A 203 -3.46 -5.22 13.97
C ILE A 203 -3.11 -5.72 15.37
N ARG A 204 -2.23 -6.72 15.50
CA ARG A 204 -1.73 -7.17 16.79
C ARG A 204 -1.02 -6.06 17.55
N TYR A 205 -0.17 -5.30 16.87
CA TYR A 205 0.54 -4.18 17.48
C TYR A 205 -0.42 -3.08 17.94
N TRP A 206 -1.38 -2.68 17.11
CA TRP A 206 -2.37 -1.68 17.47
C TRP A 206 -3.21 -2.09 18.70
N LEU A 207 -3.66 -3.35 18.75
CA LEU A 207 -4.38 -3.91 19.89
C LEU A 207 -3.50 -3.95 21.16
N ALA A 208 -2.30 -4.50 21.04
CA ALA A 208 -1.37 -4.65 22.17
C ALA A 208 -0.94 -3.31 22.75
N ALA A 209 -0.71 -2.30 21.90
CA ALA A 209 -0.42 -0.93 22.32
C ALA A 209 -1.58 -0.32 23.14
N GLY A 210 -2.81 -0.75 22.89
CA GLY A 210 -4.00 -0.42 23.68
C GLY A 210 -4.19 -1.23 24.96
N GLY A 211 -3.30 -2.18 25.28
CA GLY A 211 -3.46 -3.11 26.40
C GLY A 211 -4.53 -4.18 26.17
N ILE A 212 -4.78 -4.54 24.90
CA ILE A 212 -5.65 -5.63 24.47
C ILE A 212 -4.79 -6.80 24.03
N ASN A 213 -5.00 -7.97 24.63
CA ASN A 213 -4.32 -9.18 24.23
C ASN A 213 -4.92 -9.70 22.90
N PRO A 214 -4.17 -9.67 21.78
CA PRO A 214 -4.70 -10.06 20.48
C PRO A 214 -5.07 -11.55 20.37
N ASP A 215 -4.63 -12.39 21.30
CA ASP A 215 -4.90 -13.83 21.30
C ASP A 215 -6.09 -14.24 22.17
N THR A 216 -6.48 -13.41 23.15
CA THR A 216 -7.53 -13.77 24.13
C THR A 216 -8.68 -12.77 24.23
N ASP A 217 -8.43 -11.48 24.02
CA ASP A 217 -9.43 -10.43 24.23
C ASP A 217 -10.26 -10.15 22.97
N VAL A 218 -9.78 -10.63 21.82
CA VAL A 218 -10.41 -10.47 20.51
C VAL A 218 -10.29 -11.77 19.72
N LYS A 219 -10.98 -11.85 18.58
CA LYS A 219 -10.88 -12.96 17.64
C LYS A 219 -10.23 -12.47 16.35
N LEU A 220 -8.97 -12.84 16.11
CA LEU A 220 -8.30 -12.55 14.84
C LEU A 220 -8.35 -13.78 13.92
N ILE A 221 -8.79 -13.60 12.68
CA ILE A 221 -8.97 -14.69 11.71
C ILE A 221 -8.42 -14.36 10.32
N VAL A 222 -8.03 -15.40 9.58
CA VAL A 222 -7.62 -15.26 8.18
C VAL A 222 -8.86 -15.29 7.29
N VAL A 223 -9.12 -14.20 6.56
CA VAL A 223 -10.24 -14.11 5.60
C VAL A 223 -9.80 -13.33 4.34
N PRO A 224 -10.15 -13.78 3.13
CA PRO A 224 -9.87 -13.02 1.90
C PRO A 224 -10.49 -11.62 1.91
N PRO A 225 -9.80 -10.59 1.36
CA PRO A 225 -10.23 -9.19 1.47
C PRO A 225 -11.68 -8.91 1.04
N ALA A 226 -12.09 -9.42 -0.12
CA ALA A 226 -13.43 -9.19 -0.66
C ALA A 226 -14.51 -9.79 0.26
N GLN A 227 -14.23 -10.98 0.83
CA GLN A 227 -15.12 -11.62 1.78
C GLN A 227 -15.14 -10.86 3.11
N THR A 228 -14.00 -10.37 3.61
CA THR A 228 -13.95 -9.55 4.83
C THR A 228 -14.81 -8.30 4.69
N VAL A 229 -14.71 -7.57 3.58
CA VAL A 229 -15.53 -6.37 3.33
C VAL A 229 -17.01 -6.71 3.22
N ALA A 230 -17.36 -7.83 2.57
CA ALA A 230 -18.74 -8.31 2.54
C ALA A 230 -19.27 -8.65 3.95
N ASN A 231 -18.44 -9.29 4.78
CA ASN A 231 -18.79 -9.62 6.17
C ASN A 231 -18.91 -8.37 7.06
N MET A 232 -18.09 -7.34 6.84
CA MET A 232 -18.24 -6.06 7.53
C MET A 232 -19.58 -5.42 7.15
N LYS A 233 -19.96 -5.47 5.87
CA LYS A 233 -21.24 -4.93 5.38
C LYS A 233 -22.46 -5.66 5.96
N THR A 234 -22.37 -6.97 6.19
CA THR A 234 -23.45 -7.76 6.82
C THR A 234 -23.38 -7.74 8.35
N GLY A 235 -22.40 -7.07 8.94
CA GLY A 235 -22.24 -6.95 10.40
C GLY A 235 -21.65 -8.19 11.08
N THR A 236 -21.12 -9.15 10.33
CA THR A 236 -20.49 -10.39 10.85
C THR A 236 -18.97 -10.28 11.01
N MET A 237 -18.38 -9.14 10.64
CA MET A 237 -16.98 -8.79 10.89
C MET A 237 -16.89 -7.39 11.50
N ASP A 238 -16.02 -7.23 12.50
CA ASP A 238 -15.91 -6.01 13.29
C ASP A 238 -14.73 -5.12 12.86
N GLY A 239 -13.65 -5.74 12.35
CA GLY A 239 -12.49 -5.02 11.86
C GLY A 239 -11.71 -5.75 10.77
N PHE A 240 -10.82 -5.03 10.10
CA PHE A 240 -10.00 -5.55 9.02
C PHE A 240 -8.65 -4.82 8.95
N SER A 241 -7.55 -5.55 9.16
CA SER A 241 -6.21 -5.08 8.85
C SER A 241 -5.96 -5.19 7.34
N THR A 242 -5.87 -4.05 6.66
CA THR A 242 -5.96 -3.96 5.22
C THR A 242 -5.04 -2.90 4.64
N GLY A 243 -5.07 -2.72 3.32
CA GLY A 243 -4.36 -1.69 2.61
C GLY A 243 -5.07 -1.23 1.35
N ASP A 244 -4.54 -0.19 0.74
CA ASP A 244 -5.15 0.42 -0.44
C ASP A 244 -5.30 -0.59 -1.58
N PRO A 245 -6.49 -0.65 -2.23
CA PRO A 245 -7.54 0.38 -2.25
C PRO A 245 -8.71 0.15 -1.27
N TRP A 246 -8.63 -0.81 -0.35
CA TRP A 246 -9.76 -1.19 0.49
C TRP A 246 -10.27 -0.09 1.44
N PRO A 247 -9.41 0.70 2.13
CA PRO A 247 -9.85 1.82 2.96
C PRO A 247 -10.81 2.77 2.23
N TYR A 248 -10.46 3.18 1.00
CA TYR A 248 -11.31 4.06 0.20
C TYR A 248 -12.70 3.45 -0.03
N ARG A 249 -12.75 2.18 -0.44
CA ARG A 249 -14.02 1.51 -0.71
C ARG A 249 -14.87 1.33 0.54
N ILE A 250 -14.26 0.98 1.67
CA ILE A 250 -14.96 0.81 2.95
C ILE A 250 -15.62 2.11 3.38
N LEU A 251 -14.92 3.24 3.23
CA LEU A 251 -15.45 4.58 3.53
C LEU A 251 -16.53 5.01 2.53
N ALA A 252 -16.27 4.89 1.22
CA ALA A 252 -17.16 5.33 0.15
C ALA A 252 -18.50 4.56 0.15
N ASP A 253 -18.46 3.26 0.44
CA ASP A 253 -19.65 2.41 0.51
C ASP A 253 -20.33 2.45 1.91
N ASN A 254 -19.88 3.33 2.81
CA ASN A 254 -20.36 3.49 4.18
C ASN A 254 -20.43 2.17 4.97
N ILE A 255 -19.40 1.33 4.80
CA ILE A 255 -19.27 0.03 5.47
C ILE A 255 -18.63 0.19 6.85
N GLY A 256 -17.67 1.11 6.97
CA GLY A 256 -16.88 1.31 8.17
C GLY A 256 -16.10 2.61 8.15
N PHE A 257 -15.25 2.78 9.16
CA PHE A 257 -14.33 3.90 9.31
C PHE A 257 -12.90 3.40 9.53
N MET A 258 -11.91 4.27 9.37
CA MET A 258 -10.52 3.93 9.64
C MET A 258 -10.20 4.18 11.11
N GLY A 259 -9.83 3.12 11.84
CA GLY A 259 -9.38 3.21 13.22
C GLY A 259 -7.95 3.71 13.32
N ALA A 260 -7.06 3.18 12.47
CA ALA A 260 -5.66 3.58 12.40
C ALA A 260 -5.11 3.46 10.98
N LEU A 261 -4.07 4.24 10.69
CA LEU A 261 -3.19 4.03 9.55
C LEU A 261 -1.84 3.53 10.07
N THR A 262 -1.08 2.87 9.20
CA THR A 262 0.28 2.39 9.50
C THR A 262 1.36 3.45 9.26
N ALA A 263 0.96 4.73 9.20
CA ALA A 263 1.80 5.91 8.93
C ALA A 263 1.73 6.91 10.09
#